data_AF-A0A3M1J097-F1
#
_entry.id   AF-A0A3M1J097-F1
#
_cell.length_a   1.000
_cell.length_b   1.000
_cell.length_c   1.000
_cell.angle_alpha   90.00
_cell.angle_beta   90.00
_cell.angle_gamma   90.00
#
_symmetry.space_group_name_H-M   'P 1'
#
loop_
_entity.id
_entity.type
_entity.pdbx_description
1 polymer ?
#
loop_
_entity_poly.entity_id
_entity_poly.type
_entity_poly.pdbx_seq_one_letter_code
_entity_poly.pdbx_strand_id
1 'polypeptide(L)'
;MRALAAFLMLPWLAHVTPAQAESGRPSDAVIIATAQLFVLEHFKRSPDRHFSIAFDIANIHPQPEKDYWAVIGAFMADAGNKNYLPHGYGVAMRLICADYEKLSCWRLEKLVIDQTIILNN
;
A
#
# COMPACT_ATOMS: atom_id res chain seq x y z
N MET A 1 41.73 39.19 -43.75
CA MET A 1 42.51 38.30 -42.87
C MET A 1 42.14 38.60 -41.42
N ARG A 2 42.08 37.56 -40.58
CA ARG A 2 41.90 37.56 -39.10
C ARG A 2 40.46 37.80 -38.62
N ALA A 3 39.93 37.07 -37.64
CA ALA A 3 40.27 35.79 -37.02
C ALA A 3 39.01 35.35 -36.25
N LEU A 4 38.68 34.06 -36.32
CA LEU A 4 37.63 33.45 -35.49
C LEU A 4 38.01 33.54 -34.01
N ALA A 5 37.06 33.91 -33.16
CA ALA A 5 37.11 33.63 -31.73
C ALA A 5 35.96 32.68 -31.39
N ALA A 6 36.29 31.40 -31.32
CA ALA A 6 35.42 30.35 -30.79
C ALA A 6 35.44 30.44 -29.26
N PHE A 7 34.29 30.74 -28.64
CA PHE A 7 34.14 30.69 -27.20
C PHE A 7 33.76 29.27 -26.78
N LEU A 8 34.64 28.67 -25.99
CA LEU A 8 34.62 27.31 -25.50
C LEU A 8 33.35 27.02 -24.69
N MET A 9 32.66 25.94 -25.05
CA MET A 9 31.66 25.30 -24.21
C MET A 9 32.35 24.68 -22.99
N LEU A 10 32.03 25.16 -21.79
CA LEU A 10 32.33 24.46 -20.55
C LEU A 10 31.17 23.50 -20.25
N PRO A 11 31.40 22.17 -20.20
CA PRO A 11 30.39 21.23 -19.79
C PRO A 11 30.23 21.34 -18.27
N TRP A 12 29.09 21.89 -17.83
CA TRP A 12 28.61 21.66 -16.48
C TRP A 12 28.30 20.17 -16.34
N LEU A 13 29.28 19.42 -15.84
CA LEU A 13 29.05 18.14 -15.20
C LEU A 13 28.32 18.42 -13.89
N ALA A 14 27.01 18.67 -14.01
CA ALA A 14 26.08 18.58 -12.91
C ALA A 14 26.29 17.19 -12.30
N HIS A 15 26.93 17.16 -11.13
CA HIS A 15 27.01 16.00 -10.29
C HIS A 15 25.58 15.69 -9.85
N VAL A 16 24.91 14.82 -10.59
CA VAL A 16 23.70 14.16 -10.14
C VAL A 16 24.15 13.19 -9.07
N THR A 17 24.30 13.67 -7.83
CA THR A 17 24.29 12.78 -6.67
C THR A 17 22.95 12.06 -6.72
N PRO A 18 22.91 10.72 -6.87
CA PRO A 18 21.65 10.00 -6.73
C PRO A 18 21.15 10.34 -5.34
N ALA A 19 19.98 10.98 -5.29
CA ALA A 19 19.29 11.27 -4.05
C ALA A 19 19.24 9.95 -3.26
N GLN A 20 19.93 9.94 -2.12
CA GLN A 20 19.84 8.86 -1.15
C GLN A 20 18.36 8.52 -0.98
N ALA A 21 18.02 7.28 -1.31
CA ALA A 21 16.76 6.66 -0.93
C ALA A 21 16.74 6.51 0.61
N GLU A 22 16.62 7.62 1.31
CA GLU A 22 16.38 7.67 2.75
C GLU A 22 14.89 7.39 3.00
N SER A 23 14.55 6.12 2.84
CA SER A 23 13.83 5.31 3.84
C SER A 23 13.38 4.03 3.15
N GLY A 24 14.04 2.91 3.43
CA GLY A 24 13.63 1.58 2.96
C GLY A 24 12.32 1.07 3.59
N ARG A 25 11.46 1.97 4.08
CA ARG A 25 10.18 1.67 4.72
C ARG A 25 9.06 2.25 3.84
N PRO A 26 8.01 1.47 3.53
CA PRO A 26 6.86 1.99 2.82
C PRO A 26 6.18 3.12 3.61
N SER A 27 5.59 4.08 2.88
CA SER A 27 4.77 5.12 3.51
C SER A 27 3.51 4.52 4.13
N ASP A 28 2.95 5.20 5.13
CA ASP A 28 1.70 4.78 5.77
C ASP A 28 0.55 4.64 4.75
N ALA A 29 0.53 5.50 3.73
CA ALA A 29 -0.43 5.42 2.64
C ALA A 29 -0.31 4.11 1.84
N VAL A 30 0.92 3.65 1.54
CA VAL A 30 1.16 2.37 0.86
C VAL A 30 0.72 1.20 1.75
N ILE A 31 1.06 1.23 3.04
CA ILE A 31 0.67 0.20 4.00
C ILE A 31 -0.86 0.09 4.06
N ILE A 32 -1.57 1.22 4.20
CA ILE A 32 -3.04 1.22 4.27
C ILE A 32 -3.66 0.73 2.95
N ALA A 33 -3.18 1.23 1.80
CA ALA A 33 -3.69 0.84 0.50
C ALA A 33 -3.53 -0.67 0.24
N THR A 34 -2.38 -1.24 0.60
CA THR A 34 -2.14 -2.68 0.49
C THR A 34 -3.08 -3.49 1.39
N ALA A 35 -3.31 -3.05 2.64
CA ALA A 35 -4.26 -3.72 3.53
C ALA A 35 -5.68 -3.70 2.94
N GLN A 36 -6.12 -2.57 2.38
CA GLN A 36 -7.42 -2.43 1.72
C GLN A 36 -7.54 -3.33 0.47
N LEU A 37 -6.46 -3.49 -0.30
CA LEU A 37 -6.42 -4.42 -1.44
C LEU A 37 -6.65 -5.87 -0.99
N PHE A 38 -6.03 -6.31 0.11
CA PHE A 38 -6.27 -7.67 0.63
C PHE A 38 -7.74 -7.89 1.05
N VAL A 39 -8.38 -6.89 1.64
CA VAL A 39 -9.82 -6.95 1.95
C VAL A 39 -10.64 -7.04 0.66
N LEU A 40 -10.36 -6.18 -0.33
CA LEU A 40 -11.07 -6.16 -1.60
C LEU A 40 -10.94 -7.49 -2.36
N GLU A 41 -9.74 -8.07 -2.40
CA GLU A 41 -9.51 -9.37 -3.03
C GLU A 41 -10.31 -10.50 -2.38
N HIS A 42 -10.44 -10.48 -1.05
CA HIS A 42 -11.28 -11.46 -0.34
C HIS A 42 -12.74 -11.38 -0.82
N PHE A 43 -13.32 -10.18 -0.90
CA PHE A 43 -14.71 -9.99 -1.33
C PHE A 43 -14.93 -10.27 -2.82
N LYS A 44 -13.97 -9.92 -3.70
CA LYS A 44 -14.07 -10.21 -5.15
C LYS A 44 -14.12 -11.71 -5.46
N ARG A 45 -13.59 -12.57 -4.60
CA ARG A 45 -13.62 -14.03 -4.78
C ARG A 45 -14.96 -14.66 -4.38
N SER A 46 -15.90 -13.91 -3.81
CA SER A 46 -17.25 -14.39 -3.54
C SER A 46 -18.07 -14.46 -4.84
N PRO A 47 -18.46 -15.66 -5.32
CA PRO A 47 -19.01 -15.85 -6.67
C PRO A 47 -20.38 -15.21 -6.91
N ASP A 48 -21.14 -14.91 -5.84
CA ASP A 48 -22.55 -14.54 -5.96
C ASP A 48 -22.84 -13.04 -5.77
N ARG A 49 -21.82 -12.18 -5.64
CA ARG A 49 -22.03 -10.78 -5.25
C ARG A 49 -21.12 -9.82 -5.99
N HIS A 50 -21.72 -8.81 -6.62
CA HIS A 50 -21.01 -7.63 -7.10
C HIS A 50 -20.86 -6.66 -5.94
N PHE A 51 -19.64 -6.43 -5.47
CA PHE A 51 -19.37 -5.48 -4.39
C PHE A 51 -18.65 -4.25 -4.94
N SER A 52 -19.13 -3.07 -4.61
CA SER A 52 -18.38 -1.82 -4.65
C SER A 52 -18.00 -1.47 -3.22
N ILE A 53 -16.70 -1.47 -2.91
CA ILE A 53 -16.22 -1.23 -1.55
C ILE A 53 -15.72 0.20 -1.42
N ALA A 54 -16.23 0.94 -0.44
CA ALA A 54 -15.68 2.20 0.02
C ALA A 54 -15.01 2.01 1.37
N PHE A 55 -13.77 2.48 1.51
CA PHE A 55 -13.03 2.43 2.77
C PHE A 55 -13.09 3.77 3.49
N ASP A 56 -13.19 3.71 4.83
CA ASP A 56 -13.02 4.86 5.71
C ASP A 56 -11.54 5.00 6.12
N ILE A 57 -11.24 5.96 6.98
CA ILE A 57 -9.92 6.17 7.59
C ILE A 57 -9.48 4.89 8.30
N ALA A 58 -8.24 4.50 8.06
CA ALA A 58 -7.58 3.38 8.71
C ALA A 58 -6.39 3.85 9.53
N ASN A 59 -6.07 3.10 10.59
CA ASN A 59 -4.95 3.36 11.49
C ASN A 59 -3.97 2.20 11.47
N ILE A 60 -2.68 2.52 11.46
CA ILE A 60 -1.61 1.54 11.63
C ILE A 60 -1.31 1.40 13.12
N HIS A 61 -1.40 0.19 13.64
CA HIS A 61 -1.08 -0.12 15.03
C HIS A 61 0.40 -0.47 15.20
N PRO A 62 1.08 0.00 16.26
CA PRO A 62 2.49 -0.29 16.51
C PRO A 62 2.79 -1.78 16.54
N GLN A 63 3.87 -2.18 15.88
CA GLN A 63 4.34 -3.57 15.81
C GLN A 63 5.78 -3.67 16.32
N PRO A 64 6.17 -4.80 16.93
CA PRO A 64 7.53 -5.03 17.41
C PRO A 64 8.54 -5.22 16.27
N GLU A 65 8.08 -5.71 15.11
CA GLU A 65 8.92 -6.00 13.95
C GLU A 65 8.79 -4.92 12.89
N LYS A 66 9.92 -4.48 12.31
CA LYS A 66 9.98 -3.34 11.38
C LYS A 66 9.25 -3.54 10.05
N ASP A 67 9.13 -4.80 9.60
CA ASP A 67 8.53 -5.19 8.32
C ASP A 67 7.14 -5.81 8.52
N TYR A 68 6.53 -5.57 9.68
CA TYR A 68 5.22 -6.10 10.06
C TYR A 68 4.28 -4.95 10.43
N TRP A 69 3.05 -5.01 9.94
CA TRP A 69 2.05 -3.98 10.21
C TRP A 69 0.70 -4.62 10.53
N ALA A 70 0.00 -4.02 11.49
CA ALA A 70 -1.41 -4.26 11.70
C ALA A 70 -2.18 -2.98 11.34
N VAL A 71 -3.17 -3.11 10.48
CA VAL A 71 -4.03 -2.02 10.03
C VAL A 71 -5.45 -2.30 10.49
N ILE A 72 -6.08 -1.34 11.15
CA ILE A 72 -7.48 -1.41 11.56
C ILE A 72 -8.23 -0.28 10.87
N GLY A 73 -9.38 -0.60 10.27
CA GLY A 73 -10.22 0.38 9.62
C GLY A 73 -11.66 -0.09 9.50
N ALA A 74 -12.45 0.70 8.78
CA ALA A 74 -13.81 0.37 8.43
C ALA A 74 -14.00 0.42 6.92
N PHE A 75 -14.97 -0.33 6.42
CA PHE A 75 -15.38 -0.27 5.03
C PHE A 75 -16.88 -0.51 4.90
N MET A 76 -17.36 -0.23 3.71
CA MET A 76 -18.73 -0.39 3.30
C MET A 76 -18.73 -1.16 1.97
N ALA A 77 -19.43 -2.31 1.86
CA ALA A 77 -19.57 -3.08 0.60
C ALA A 77 -20.97 -3.00 -0.07
N ASP A 78 -21.06 -2.45 -1.30
CA ASP A 78 -22.28 -2.08 -2.01
C ASP A 78 -22.57 -3.07 -3.13
N ALA A 79 -23.69 -3.78 -3.01
CA ALA A 79 -24.17 -4.68 -4.03
C ALA A 79 -25.59 -4.32 -4.54
N GLY A 80 -26.04 -3.07 -4.34
CA GLY A 80 -27.40 -2.66 -4.70
C GLY A 80 -28.45 -2.91 -3.61
N ASN A 81 -28.05 -3.03 -2.34
CA ASN A 81 -28.95 -3.20 -1.20
C ASN A 81 -28.93 -1.95 -0.30
N LYS A 82 -30.11 -1.44 0.04
CA LYS A 82 -30.31 -0.21 0.84
C LYS A 82 -30.05 -0.40 2.35
N ASN A 83 -29.97 -1.64 2.82
CA ASN A 83 -29.72 -1.96 4.23
C ASN A 83 -28.22 -2.14 4.50
N TYR A 84 -27.50 -1.06 4.30
CA TYR A 84 -26.05 -1.04 4.35
C TYR A 84 -25.55 -0.92 5.79
N LEU A 85 -24.69 -1.83 6.22
CA LEU A 85 -24.04 -1.77 7.52
C LEU A 85 -22.53 -1.54 7.34
N PRO A 86 -21.92 -0.66 8.16
CA PRO A 86 -20.47 -0.52 8.17
C PRO A 86 -19.84 -1.80 8.72
N HIS A 87 -18.76 -2.24 8.08
CA HIS A 87 -17.96 -3.39 8.48
C HIS A 87 -16.62 -2.94 9.03
N GLY A 88 -16.18 -3.57 10.13
CA GLY A 88 -14.84 -3.36 10.67
C GLY A 88 -13.88 -4.37 10.07
N TYR A 89 -12.64 -3.95 9.76
CA TYR A 89 -11.59 -4.87 9.35
C TYR A 89 -10.29 -4.67 10.12
N GLY A 90 -9.58 -5.78 10.31
CA GLY A 90 -8.21 -5.82 10.80
C GLY A 90 -7.35 -6.65 9.85
N VAL A 91 -6.24 -6.10 9.38
CA VAL A 91 -5.27 -6.79 8.53
C VAL A 91 -3.93 -6.79 9.21
N ALA A 92 -3.30 -7.97 9.33
CA ALA A 92 -1.91 -8.09 9.69
C ALA A 92 -1.12 -8.60 8.49
N MET A 93 -0.05 -7.90 8.12
CA MET A 93 0.72 -8.21 6.92
C MET A 93 2.20 -7.92 7.11
N ARG A 94 3.02 -8.58 6.31
CA ARG A 94 4.47 -8.50 6.35
C ARG A 94 5.04 -8.18 4.98
N LEU A 95 6.04 -7.32 4.92
CA LEU A 95 6.85 -7.11 3.72
C LEU A 95 7.97 -8.16 3.71
N ILE A 96 8.02 -8.97 2.66
CA ILE A 96 8.92 -10.13 2.53
C ILE A 96 10.08 -9.88 1.54
N CYS A 97 10.11 -8.71 0.89
CA CYS A 97 11.15 -8.31 -0.04
C CYS A 97 11.33 -6.77 -0.01
N ALA A 98 12.44 -6.23 -0.53
CA ALA A 98 12.73 -4.79 -0.46
C ALA A 98 11.83 -3.89 -1.35
N ASP A 99 11.11 -4.49 -2.30
CA ASP A 99 10.28 -3.78 -3.28
C ASP A 99 8.83 -3.72 -2.82
N TYR A 100 8.50 -2.72 -2.01
CA TYR A 100 7.16 -2.54 -1.44
C TYR A 100 6.11 -2.07 -2.46
N GLU A 101 6.50 -1.70 -3.69
CA GLU A 101 5.56 -1.34 -4.75
C GLU A 101 4.93 -2.58 -5.40
N LYS A 102 5.56 -3.75 -5.25
CA LYS A 102 5.04 -5.03 -5.74
C LYS A 102 4.16 -5.71 -4.69
N LEU A 103 2.89 -5.95 -5.03
CA LEU A 103 1.97 -6.70 -4.17
C LEU A 103 2.52 -8.10 -3.79
N SER A 104 3.27 -8.75 -4.68
CA SER A 104 3.90 -10.05 -4.39
C SER A 104 4.97 -10.01 -3.30
N CYS A 105 5.46 -8.83 -2.93
CA CYS A 105 6.37 -8.65 -1.81
C CYS A 105 5.64 -8.43 -0.47
N TRP A 106 4.32 -8.42 -0.48
CA TRP A 106 3.49 -8.38 0.72
C TRP A 106 2.88 -9.75 0.98
N ARG A 107 2.94 -10.17 2.23
CA ARG A 107 2.30 -11.39 2.72
C ARG A 107 1.20 -11.03 3.69
N LEU A 108 -0.02 -11.48 3.39
CA LEU A 108 -1.14 -11.43 4.33
C LEU A 108 -0.95 -12.52 5.39
N GLU A 109 -0.86 -12.12 6.65
CA GLU A 109 -0.64 -13.00 7.80
C GLU A 109 -1.98 -13.28 8.48
N LYS A 110 -2.81 -12.24 8.67
CA LYS A 110 -4.16 -12.36 9.24
C LYS A 110 -5.15 -11.39 8.61
N LEU A 111 -6.39 -11.82 8.47
CA LEU A 111 -7.53 -10.98 8.11
C LEU A 111 -8.68 -11.22 9.09
N VAL A 112 -9.20 -10.14 9.68
CA VAL A 112 -10.36 -10.13 10.57
C VAL A 112 -11.42 -9.22 9.97
N ILE A 113 -12.68 -9.67 9.96
CA ILE A 113 -13.84 -8.88 9.56
C ILE A 113 -14.92 -9.09 10.61
N ASP A 114 -15.48 -8.00 11.15
CA ASP A 114 -16.55 -8.03 12.18
C ASP A 114 -16.25 -9.02 13.31
N GLN A 115 -15.04 -8.93 13.87
CA GLN A 115 -14.54 -9.77 14.98
C GLN A 115 -14.34 -11.25 14.62
N THR A 116 -14.53 -11.64 13.36
CA THR A 116 -14.31 -13.00 12.88
C THR A 116 -12.97 -13.09 12.16
N ILE A 117 -12.13 -14.06 12.54
CA ILE A 117 -10.89 -14.37 11.81
C ILE A 117 -11.25 -15.09 10.51
N ILE A 118 -10.99 -14.45 9.39
CA ILE A 118 -11.30 -14.94 8.05
C ILE A 118 -10.11 -15.71 7.46
N LEU A 119 -8.89 -15.28 7.79
CA LEU A 119 -7.66 -15.92 7.35
C LEU A 119 -6.59 -15.78 8.44
N ASN A 120 -5.82 -16.86 8.63
CA ASN A 120 -4.73 -16.97 9.59
C ASN A 120 -3.67 -17.92 9.02
N ASN A 121 -2.62 -17.34 8.44
CA ASN A 121 -1.54 -18.09 7.76
C ASN A 121 -0.34 -18.36 8.68
#